data_AF-A0ABD6TGS8-F1
#
_entry.id   AF-A0ABD6TGS8-F1
#
_cell.length_a   1.000
_cell.length_b   1.000
_cell.length_c   1.000
_cell.angle_alpha   90.00
_cell.angle_beta   90.00
_cell.angle_gamma   90.00
#
_symmetry.space_group_name_H-M   'P 1'
#
loop_
_entity.id
_entity.type
_entity.pdbx_description
1 polymer ?
#
loop_
_entity_poly.entity_id
_entity_poly.type
_entity_poly.pdbx_seq_one_letter_code
_entity_poly.pdbx_strand_id
1 'polypeptide(L)'
;SVSKAFTGMGILLLEEQGLLSMTDPIQKYLPWFTLKYQGKPVDMQNLTLNNFLHHTSGLTNIRHLQNIPQGNTPDMLLKTVETLVDVELAFSPGEQYNYGTVNYDVLGLVIEIVSRQSYENFMKEQVFLPLGLHQTYVYKEDAQATGQLAQGYRSS
;
A
#
# COMPACT_ATOMS: atom_id res chain seq x y z
N SER A 1 9.43 4.17 -5.09
CA SER A 1 8.34 5.01 -5.65
C SER A 1 7.76 4.40 -6.92
N VAL A 2 8.59 3.98 -7.89
CA VAL A 2 8.12 3.35 -9.14
C VAL A 2 7.26 2.11 -8.91
N SER A 3 7.51 1.33 -7.84
CA SER A 3 6.69 0.17 -7.45
C SER A 3 5.19 0.47 -7.28
N LYS A 4 4.81 1.72 -6.98
CA LYS A 4 3.41 2.13 -6.81
C LYS A 4 2.57 1.90 -8.06
N ALA A 5 3.15 2.03 -9.25
CA ALA A 5 2.44 1.75 -10.50
C ALA A 5 1.95 0.30 -10.54
N PHE A 6 2.77 -0.66 -10.08
CA PHE A 6 2.40 -2.08 -10.01
C PHE A 6 1.34 -2.34 -8.94
N THR A 7 1.48 -1.75 -7.75
CA THR A 7 0.45 -1.84 -6.70
C THR A 7 -0.89 -1.28 -7.17
N GLY A 8 -0.90 -0.11 -7.83
CA GLY A 8 -2.10 0.50 -8.39
C GLY A 8 -2.73 -0.39 -9.45
N MET A 9 -1.93 -0.97 -10.35
CA MET A 9 -2.41 -1.96 -11.33
C MET A 9 -3.02 -3.18 -10.65
N GLY A 10 -2.44 -3.67 -9.55
CA GLY A 10 -3.03 -4.77 -8.77
C GLY A 10 -4.42 -4.45 -8.22
N ILE A 11 -4.64 -3.24 -7.71
CA ILE A 11 -5.97 -2.78 -7.29
C ILE A 11 -6.94 -2.74 -8.47
N LEU A 12 -6.53 -2.20 -9.61
CA LEU A 12 -7.38 -2.12 -10.82
C LEU A 12 -7.71 -3.50 -11.37
N LEU A 13 -6.79 -4.46 -11.34
CA LEU A 13 -7.05 -5.85 -11.74
C LEU A 13 -8.09 -6.52 -10.83
N LEU A 14 -8.00 -6.31 -9.51
CA LEU A 14 -9.00 -6.83 -8.57
C LEU A 14 -10.37 -6.17 -8.78
N GLU A 15 -10.41 -4.89 -9.16
CA GLU A 15 -11.65 -4.20 -9.54
C GLU A 15 -12.25 -4.77 -10.84
N GLU A 16 -11.42 -4.99 -11.87
CA GLU A 16 -11.84 -5.59 -13.13
C GLU A 16 -12.41 -7.01 -12.92
N GLN A 17 -11.88 -7.77 -11.96
CA GLN A 17 -12.40 -9.07 -11.55
C GLN A 17 -13.68 -9.00 -10.70
N GLY A 18 -14.15 -7.80 -10.35
CA GLY A 18 -15.33 -7.57 -9.52
C GLY A 18 -15.14 -7.94 -8.04
N LEU A 19 -13.89 -8.10 -7.58
CA LEU A 19 -13.58 -8.50 -6.20
C LEU A 19 -13.55 -7.31 -5.24
N LEU A 20 -13.29 -6.11 -5.77
CA LEU A 20 -13.36 -4.84 -5.03
C LEU A 20 -13.85 -3.71 -5.95
N SER A 21 -14.10 -2.53 -5.39
CA SER A 21 -14.18 -1.28 -6.14
C SER A 21 -13.33 -0.20 -5.49
N MET A 22 -12.73 0.68 -6.29
CA MET A 22 -11.97 1.82 -5.79
C MET A 22 -12.81 2.75 -4.90
N THR A 23 -14.13 2.78 -5.08
CA THR A 23 -15.04 3.59 -4.26
C THR A 23 -15.46 2.90 -2.97
N ASP A 24 -15.04 1.65 -2.74
CA ASP A 24 -15.35 0.97 -1.48
C ASP A 24 -14.68 1.67 -0.29
N PRO A 25 -15.38 1.81 0.85
CA PRO A 25 -14.76 2.23 2.10
C PRO A 25 -13.65 1.27 2.51
N ILE A 26 -12.53 1.79 3.01
CA ILE A 26 -11.39 0.95 3.43
C ILE A 26 -11.78 -0.08 4.49
N GLN A 27 -12.72 0.26 5.37
CA GLN A 27 -13.20 -0.64 6.43
C GLN A 27 -13.95 -1.87 5.91
N LYS A 28 -14.38 -1.90 4.64
CA LYS A 28 -14.87 -3.12 4.00
C LYS A 28 -13.81 -4.23 4.00
N TYR A 29 -12.53 -3.85 3.88
CA TYR A 29 -11.38 -4.76 3.84
C TYR A 29 -10.61 -4.79 5.16
N LEU A 30 -10.57 -3.66 5.87
CA LEU A 30 -9.85 -3.48 7.13
C LEU A 30 -10.80 -2.97 8.23
N PRO A 31 -11.70 -3.80 8.78
CA PRO A 31 -12.76 -3.34 9.69
C PRO A 31 -12.25 -2.74 11.00
N TRP A 32 -11.02 -3.09 11.41
CA TRP A 32 -10.35 -2.57 12.59
C TRP A 32 -9.61 -1.24 12.36
N PHE A 33 -9.49 -0.79 11.11
CA PHE A 33 -8.71 0.39 10.76
C PHE A 33 -9.48 1.67 11.06
N THR A 34 -8.90 2.54 11.90
CA THR A 34 -9.47 3.83 12.32
C THR A 34 -8.40 4.92 12.23
N LEU A 35 -8.83 6.16 12.03
CA LEU A 35 -7.97 7.33 11.91
C LEU A 35 -8.60 8.51 12.67
N LYS A 36 -7.78 9.51 13.01
CA LYS A 36 -8.22 10.74 13.69
C LYS A 36 -7.90 11.97 12.85
N TYR A 37 -8.76 12.98 12.95
CA TYR A 37 -8.51 14.31 12.41
C TYR A 37 -9.04 15.36 13.39
N GLN A 38 -8.17 16.32 13.73
CA GLN A 38 -8.36 17.31 14.79
C GLN A 38 -8.77 16.66 16.12
N GLY A 39 -8.12 15.53 16.46
CA GLY A 39 -8.38 14.77 17.69
C GLY A 39 -9.72 14.05 17.75
N LYS A 40 -10.47 13.96 16.63
CA LYS A 40 -11.76 13.27 16.54
C LYS A 40 -11.68 12.09 15.57
N PRO A 41 -12.45 11.01 15.78
CA PRO A 41 -12.54 9.92 14.81
C PRO A 41 -12.97 10.43 13.43
N VAL A 42 -12.29 9.97 12.39
CA VAL A 42 -12.68 10.20 10.99
C VAL A 42 -13.90 9.34 10.65
N ASP A 43 -14.79 9.87 9.82
CA ASP A 43 -15.85 9.06 9.22
C ASP A 43 -15.24 8.11 8.17
N MET A 44 -15.02 6.87 8.61
CA MET A 44 -14.36 5.84 7.80
C MET A 44 -15.21 5.33 6.63
N GLN A 45 -16.52 5.66 6.59
CA GLN A 45 -17.38 5.32 5.44
C GLN A 45 -17.03 6.14 4.19
N ASN A 46 -16.46 7.33 4.39
CA ASN A 46 -16.08 8.24 3.31
C ASN A 46 -14.59 8.14 2.93
N LEU A 47 -13.80 7.34 3.66
CA LEU A 47 -12.40 7.07 3.31
C LEU A 47 -12.31 5.81 2.45
N THR A 48 -12.14 6.00 1.15
CA THR A 48 -12.20 4.94 0.14
C THR A 48 -10.82 4.53 -0.36
N LEU A 49 -10.72 3.38 -1.04
CA LEU A 49 -9.48 2.97 -1.73
C LEU A 49 -8.97 4.04 -2.71
N ASN A 50 -9.89 4.77 -3.35
CA ASN A 50 -9.59 5.87 -4.25
C ASN A 50 -8.78 6.98 -3.57
N ASN A 51 -9.01 7.25 -2.28
CA ASN A 51 -8.25 8.26 -1.54
C ASN A 51 -6.79 7.83 -1.33
N PHE A 52 -6.53 6.53 -1.12
CA PHE A 52 -5.17 6.01 -0.99
C PHE A 52 -4.43 6.01 -2.33
N LEU A 53 -5.09 5.57 -3.41
CA LEU A 53 -4.54 5.57 -4.77
C LEU A 53 -4.06 6.96 -5.20
N HIS A 54 -4.86 7.98 -4.89
CA HIS A 54 -4.63 9.36 -5.31
C HIS A 54 -3.94 10.23 -4.27
N HIS A 55 -3.43 9.66 -3.17
CA HIS A 55 -2.75 10.41 -2.11
C HIS A 55 -3.60 11.55 -1.52
N THR A 56 -4.91 11.32 -1.38
CA THR A 56 -5.85 12.26 -0.76
C THR A 56 -6.42 11.74 0.56
N SER A 57 -5.84 10.69 1.16
CA SER A 57 -6.31 10.11 2.43
C SER A 57 -6.05 10.97 3.66
N GLY A 58 -5.16 11.97 3.58
CA GLY A 58 -4.63 12.71 4.73
C GLY A 58 -3.35 12.09 5.33
N LEU A 59 -2.96 10.89 4.89
CA LEU A 59 -1.69 10.24 5.26
C LEU A 59 -0.55 10.74 4.35
N THR A 60 0.39 11.44 4.95
CA THR A 60 1.52 12.09 4.24
C THR A 60 2.87 11.56 4.69
N ASN A 61 3.90 11.69 3.84
CA ASN A 61 5.27 11.35 4.21
C ASN A 61 5.81 12.20 5.36
N ILE A 62 5.42 13.48 5.42
CA ILE A 62 5.90 14.42 6.44
C ILE A 62 5.49 13.96 7.85
N ARG A 63 4.31 13.36 7.98
CA ARG A 63 3.75 12.98 9.28
C ARG A 63 3.79 11.49 9.60
N HIS A 64 3.90 10.61 8.61
CA HIS A 64 3.66 9.17 8.85
C HIS A 64 4.76 8.26 8.28
N LEU A 65 5.75 8.79 7.55
CA LEU A 65 6.80 7.96 6.96
C LEU A 65 7.65 7.25 8.04
N GLN A 66 7.89 7.94 9.16
CA GLN A 66 8.66 7.39 10.29
C GLN A 66 7.92 6.29 11.06
N ASN A 67 6.62 6.08 10.79
CA ASN A 67 5.84 5.01 11.42
C ASN A 67 6.02 3.67 10.70
N ILE A 68 6.71 3.64 9.56
CA ILE A 68 7.00 2.40 8.83
C ILE A 68 8.08 1.62 9.60
N PRO A 69 7.78 0.44 10.15
CA PRO A 69 8.78 -0.37 10.82
C PRO A 69 9.82 -0.89 9.81
N GLN A 70 11.05 -1.10 10.29
CA GLN A 70 12.08 -1.78 9.49
C GLN A 70 11.90 -3.30 9.59
N GLY A 71 12.00 -3.98 8.46
CA GLY A 71 11.92 -5.44 8.40
C GLY A 71 11.59 -5.94 6.99
N ASN A 72 11.66 -7.26 6.81
CA ASN A 72 11.31 -7.94 5.55
C ASN A 72 10.46 -9.21 5.80
N THR A 73 9.75 -9.28 6.94
CA THR A 73 8.91 -10.44 7.25
C THR A 73 7.63 -10.45 6.39
N PRO A 74 6.99 -11.62 6.19
CA PRO A 74 5.78 -11.70 5.38
C PRO A 74 4.61 -10.84 5.88
N ASP A 75 4.56 -10.53 7.18
CA ASP A 75 3.51 -9.74 7.83
C ASP A 75 3.83 -8.22 7.89
N MET A 76 4.84 -7.74 7.17
CA MET A 76 5.28 -6.34 7.25
C MET A 76 4.21 -5.34 6.79
N LEU A 77 3.37 -5.69 5.81
CA LEU A 77 2.26 -4.83 5.39
C LEU A 77 1.25 -4.66 6.51
N LEU A 78 0.83 -5.76 7.14
CA LEU A 78 -0.05 -5.73 8.32
C LEU A 78 0.54 -4.88 9.44
N LYS A 79 1.79 -5.15 9.83
CA LYS A 79 2.48 -4.38 10.88
C LYS A 79 2.54 -2.89 10.56
N THR A 80 2.81 -2.53 9.31
CA THR A 80 2.86 -1.12 8.87
C THR A 80 1.49 -0.47 8.98
N VAL A 81 0.41 -1.15 8.59
CA VAL A 81 -0.94 -0.59 8.67
C VAL A 81 -1.43 -0.52 10.13
N GLU A 82 -1.03 -1.46 10.98
CA GLU A 82 -1.31 -1.41 12.42
C GLU A 82 -0.67 -0.18 13.09
N THR A 83 0.50 0.29 12.65
CA THR A 83 1.09 1.54 13.19
C THR A 83 0.33 2.81 12.79
N LEU A 84 -0.61 2.70 11.85
CA LEU A 84 -1.46 3.79 11.40
C LEU A 84 -2.82 3.81 12.12
N VAL A 85 -3.14 2.82 12.96
CA VAL A 85 -4.39 2.85 13.73
C VAL A 85 -4.40 4.07 14.63
N ASP A 86 -5.50 4.82 14.57
CA ASP A 86 -5.76 6.02 15.37
C ASP A 86 -4.78 7.19 15.17
N VAL A 87 -3.95 7.16 14.12
CA VAL A 87 -3.04 8.28 13.83
C VAL A 87 -3.78 9.52 13.32
N GLU A 88 -3.14 10.66 13.54
CA GLU A 88 -3.68 11.98 13.24
C GLU A 88 -3.37 12.42 11.79
N LEU A 89 -4.42 12.52 10.96
CA LEU A 89 -4.31 12.97 9.58
C LEU A 89 -3.83 14.41 9.47
N ALA A 90 -3.16 14.73 8.36
CA ALA A 90 -2.71 16.09 8.07
C ALA A 90 -3.86 17.03 7.65
N PHE A 91 -4.88 16.48 7.00
CA PHE A 91 -6.06 17.16 6.48
C PHE A 91 -7.20 16.13 6.33
N SER A 92 -8.43 16.59 6.10
CA SER A 92 -9.57 15.69 5.95
C SER A 92 -9.46 14.85 4.66
N PRO A 93 -9.88 13.58 4.64
CA PRO A 93 -9.88 12.78 3.41
C PRO A 93 -10.55 13.49 2.23
N GLY A 94 -9.91 13.44 1.07
CA GLY A 94 -10.37 14.05 -0.18
C GLY A 94 -10.10 15.55 -0.32
N GLU A 95 -9.71 16.25 0.75
CA GLU A 95 -9.56 17.71 0.74
C GLU A 95 -8.36 18.18 -0.08
N GLN A 96 -7.23 17.47 0.00
CA GLN A 96 -5.96 17.87 -0.60
C GLN A 96 -5.20 16.67 -1.15
N TYR A 97 -4.30 16.93 -2.10
CA TYR A 97 -3.27 15.97 -2.51
C TYR A 97 -2.03 16.16 -1.65
N ASN A 98 -1.52 15.08 -1.04
CA ASN A 98 -0.21 15.08 -0.43
C ASN A 98 0.39 13.67 -0.39
N TYR A 99 1.57 13.52 -0.98
CA TYR A 99 2.20 12.21 -1.15
C TYR A 99 2.51 11.53 0.19
N GLY A 100 2.01 10.31 0.35
CA GLY A 100 2.31 9.44 1.48
C GLY A 100 2.59 8.01 1.03
N THR A 101 3.79 7.50 1.31
CA THR A 101 4.21 6.14 0.97
C THR A 101 3.28 5.11 1.60
N VAL A 102 2.90 5.32 2.87
CA VAL A 102 2.00 4.47 3.64
C VAL A 102 0.64 4.24 2.98
N ASN A 103 0.21 5.13 2.08
CA ASN A 103 -1.02 4.89 1.31
C ASN A 103 -0.95 3.60 0.49
N TYR A 104 0.22 3.32 -0.09
CA TYR A 104 0.40 2.15 -0.93
C TYR A 104 0.73 0.90 -0.13
N ASP A 105 1.18 1.05 1.12
CA ASP A 105 1.27 -0.08 2.07
C ASP A 105 -0.14 -0.53 2.49
N VAL A 106 -1.06 0.41 2.72
CA VAL A 106 -2.49 0.11 2.94
C VAL A 106 -3.09 -0.62 1.73
N LEU A 107 -2.85 -0.14 0.50
CA LEU A 107 -3.32 -0.81 -0.71
C LEU A 107 -2.68 -2.19 -0.90
N GLY A 108 -1.40 -2.35 -0.55
CA GLY A 108 -0.71 -3.64 -0.55
C GLY A 108 -1.42 -4.65 0.36
N LEU A 109 -1.76 -4.25 1.59
CA LEU A 109 -2.50 -5.11 2.52
C LEU A 109 -3.91 -5.46 2.02
N VAL A 110 -4.59 -4.51 1.37
CA VAL A 110 -5.90 -4.78 0.73
C VAL A 110 -5.77 -5.85 -0.35
N ILE A 111 -4.72 -5.79 -1.18
CA ILE A 111 -4.44 -6.83 -2.18
C ILE A 111 -4.30 -8.20 -1.51
N GLU A 112 -3.56 -8.31 -0.40
CA GLU A 112 -3.39 -9.59 0.31
C GLU A 112 -4.72 -10.15 0.81
N ILE A 113 -5.55 -9.28 1.40
CA ILE A 113 -6.84 -9.68 1.97
C ILE A 113 -7.81 -10.13 0.88
N VAL A 114 -7.93 -9.36 -0.21
CA VAL A 114 -8.88 -9.66 -1.29
C VAL A 114 -8.43 -10.87 -2.10
N SER A 115 -7.14 -10.96 -2.43
CA SER A 115 -6.61 -12.07 -3.23
C SER A 115 -6.40 -13.36 -2.44
N ARG A 116 -6.30 -13.27 -1.10
CA ARG A 116 -5.87 -14.37 -0.21
C ARG A 116 -4.48 -14.92 -0.54
N GLN A 117 -3.62 -14.08 -1.10
CA GLN A 117 -2.23 -14.38 -1.40
C GLN A 117 -1.33 -13.37 -0.70
N SER A 118 -0.04 -13.68 -0.54
CA SER A 118 0.93 -12.63 -0.23
C SER A 118 0.98 -11.62 -1.38
N TYR A 119 1.34 -10.39 -1.06
CA TYR A 119 1.48 -9.33 -2.07
C TYR A 119 2.47 -9.75 -3.16
N GLU A 120 3.56 -10.41 -2.79
CA GLU A 120 4.54 -10.94 -3.73
C GLU A 120 3.94 -11.96 -4.70
N ASN A 121 3.24 -12.98 -4.18
CA ASN A 121 2.67 -14.02 -5.02
C ASN A 121 1.62 -13.44 -5.97
N PHE A 122 0.76 -12.55 -5.47
CA PHE A 122 -0.20 -11.86 -6.30
C PHE A 122 0.48 -11.07 -7.43
N MET A 123 1.50 -10.26 -7.11
CA MET A 123 2.23 -9.48 -8.12
C MET A 123 2.94 -10.39 -9.13
N LYS A 124 3.51 -11.51 -8.68
CA LYS A 124 4.17 -12.46 -9.57
C LYS A 124 3.17 -13.11 -10.53
N GLU A 125 2.09 -13.65 -10.01
CA GLU A 125 1.11 -14.44 -10.77
C GLU A 125 0.21 -13.57 -11.66
N GLN A 126 -0.26 -12.45 -11.14
CA GLN A 126 -1.29 -11.62 -11.81
C GLN A 126 -0.70 -10.48 -12.64
N VAL A 127 0.56 -10.13 -12.39
CA VAL A 127 1.19 -8.95 -13.02
C VAL A 127 2.47 -9.30 -13.76
N PHE A 128 3.48 -9.86 -13.08
CA PHE A 128 4.80 -10.05 -13.69
C PHE A 128 4.80 -11.15 -14.76
N LEU A 129 4.27 -12.34 -14.45
CA LEU A 129 4.26 -13.45 -15.40
C LEU A 129 3.42 -13.17 -16.66
N PRO A 130 2.19 -12.61 -16.56
CA PRO A 130 1.40 -12.26 -17.75
C PRO A 130 2.06 -11.21 -18.66
N LEU A 131 2.87 -10.31 -18.09
CA LEU A 131 3.63 -9.31 -18.84
C LEU A 131 5.01 -9.78 -19.31
N GLY A 132 5.39 -11.03 -19.04
CA GLY A 132 6.71 -11.58 -19.40
C GLY A 132 7.88 -10.99 -18.58
N LEU A 133 7.61 -10.43 -17.40
CA LEU A 133 8.59 -9.77 -16.54
C LEU A 133 9.33 -10.77 -15.64
N HIS A 134 10.13 -11.65 -16.23
CA HIS A 134 10.83 -12.72 -15.52
C HIS A 134 12.00 -12.28 -14.62
N GLN A 135 12.38 -11.00 -14.67
CA GLN A 135 13.49 -10.41 -13.90
C GLN A 135 13.03 -9.28 -12.98
N THR A 136 11.75 -9.30 -12.57
CA THR A 136 11.16 -8.34 -11.63
C THR A 136 10.81 -9.05 -10.33
N TYR A 137 11.22 -8.46 -9.20
CA TYR A 137 11.12 -9.07 -7.87
C TYR A 137 10.55 -8.06 -6.88
N VAL A 138 9.79 -8.54 -5.89
CA VAL A 138 9.28 -7.71 -4.79
C VAL A 138 10.33 -7.56 -3.69
N TYR A 139 10.92 -8.68 -3.26
CA TYR A 139 11.93 -8.69 -2.21
C TYR A 139 13.34 -8.58 -2.77
N LYS A 140 14.21 -7.99 -1.96
CA LYS A 140 15.60 -7.73 -2.34
C LYS A 140 16.39 -9.04 -2.42
N GLU A 141 16.08 -9.97 -1.54
CA GLU A 141 16.73 -11.27 -1.39
C GLU A 141 16.61 -12.10 -2.67
N ASP A 142 15.43 -12.10 -3.30
CA ASP A 142 15.20 -12.80 -4.57
C ASP A 142 15.98 -12.16 -5.72
N ALA A 143 16.01 -10.83 -5.78
CA ALA A 143 16.82 -10.12 -6.76
C ALA A 143 18.32 -10.36 -6.54
N GLN A 144 18.78 -10.42 -5.28
CA GLN A 144 20.18 -10.73 -4.94
C GLN A 144 20.57 -12.13 -5.35
N ALA A 145 19.68 -13.11 -5.20
CA ALA A 145 19.92 -14.50 -5.58
C ALA A 145 20.24 -14.67 -7.08
N THR A 146 19.84 -13.72 -7.92
CA THR A 146 20.19 -13.71 -9.36
C THR A 146 21.66 -13.39 -9.65
N GLY A 147 22.36 -12.75 -8.70
CA GLY A 147 23.69 -12.19 -8.93
C GLY A 147 23.73 -10.94 -9.82
N GLN A 148 22.57 -10.41 -10.24
CA GLN A 148 22.46 -9.26 -11.16
C GLN A 148 22.03 -7.97 -10.46
N LEU A 149 21.74 -8.00 -9.16
CA LEU A 149 21.33 -6.81 -8.42
C LEU A 149 22.51 -5.82 -8.30
N ALA A 150 22.32 -4.62 -8.82
CA ALA A 150 23.30 -3.55 -8.73
C ALA A 150 23.51 -3.09 -7.27
N GLN A 151 24.77 -2.73 -6.95
CA GLN A 151 25.12 -2.14 -5.67
C GLN A 151 24.62 -0.68 -5.60
N GLY A 152 23.92 -0.34 -4.51
CA GLY A 152 23.55 1.05 -4.21
C GLY A 152 24.74 1.81 -3.61
N TYR A 153 24.96 3.05 -4.08
CA TYR A 153 25.96 3.97 -3.57
C TYR A 153 25.28 5.24 -3.06
N ARG A 154 25.77 5.80 -1.93
CA ARG A 154 25.33 7.08 -1.39
C ARG A 154 26.56 7.91 -1.09
N SER A 155 26.62 9.13 -1.62
CA SER A 155 27.67 10.08 -1.26
C SER A 155 27.50 10.47 0.21
N SER A 156 28.60 10.41 0.97
CA SER A 156 28.71 10.92 2.34
C SER A 156 28.35 12.39 2.43
#